data_AF-A0A971CBU7-F1
#
_entry.id   AF-A0A971CBU7-F1
#
_cell.length_a   1.000
_cell.length_b   1.000
_cell.length_c   1.000
_cell.angle_alpha   90.00
_cell.angle_beta   90.00
_cell.angle_gamma   90.00
#
_symmetry.space_group_name_H-M   'P 1'
#
loop_
_entity.id
_entity.type
_entity.pdbx_description
1 polymer ?
#
loop_
_entity_poly.entity_id
_entity_poly.type
_entity_poly.pdbx_seq_one_letter_code
_entity_poly.pdbx_strand_id
1 'polypeptide(L)'
;MAVAVAEAMETGEHLVVQAGTGTGKSLAYLVPAVARAVSQGVPVVVSTATLALQAQIVDRELPRLADAVAGRLGRRPTWQLVKGRRNYLCVHKLAGGFPEEEDTLFALPGSGADEPPAAKGGDPGTVSRLGREIVRLRAWAEETDTGDRDGLVPGVSERAWRQVSVSARECLGRQRCPMA
;
A
#
# COMPACT_ATOMS: atom_id res chain seq x y z
N MET A 1 30.60 -2.66 -4.65
CA MET A 1 29.28 -2.07 -4.88
C MET A 1 28.93 -1.01 -3.83
N ALA A 2 28.86 -1.33 -2.53
CA ALA A 2 28.43 -0.34 -1.51
C ALA A 2 29.25 0.96 -1.49
N VAL A 3 30.59 0.86 -1.57
CA VAL A 3 31.48 2.03 -1.66
C VAL A 3 31.16 2.88 -2.89
N ALA A 4 31.01 2.25 -4.07
CA ALA A 4 30.67 2.95 -5.30
C ALA A 4 29.29 3.65 -5.21
N VAL A 5 28.30 3.03 -4.57
CA VAL A 5 26.99 3.66 -4.35
C VAL A 5 27.12 4.88 -3.42
N ALA A 6 27.91 4.77 -2.35
CA ALA A 6 28.15 5.89 -1.42
C ALA A 6 28.84 7.05 -2.13
N GLU A 7 29.87 6.76 -2.93
CA GLU A 7 30.62 7.75 -3.70
C GLU A 7 29.71 8.45 -4.72
N ALA A 8 28.93 7.70 -5.50
CA ALA A 8 28.00 8.27 -6.47
C ALA A 8 26.93 9.17 -5.81
N MET A 9 26.44 8.79 -4.62
CA MET A 9 25.52 9.65 -3.86
C MET A 9 26.18 10.94 -3.37
N GLU A 10 27.48 10.89 -3.05
CA GLU A 10 28.23 12.05 -2.55
C GLU A 10 28.65 13.00 -3.67
N THR A 11 29.10 12.46 -4.81
CA THR A 11 29.46 13.26 -6.00
C THR A 11 28.25 13.73 -6.79
N GLY A 12 27.08 13.12 -6.59
CA GLY A 12 25.87 13.42 -7.36
C GLY A 12 25.87 12.79 -8.76
N GLU A 13 26.71 11.80 -9.00
CA GLU A 13 26.87 11.14 -10.29
C GLU A 13 25.94 9.92 -10.45
N HIS A 14 25.71 9.52 -11.70
CA HIS A 14 24.95 8.31 -12.01
C HIS A 14 25.87 7.07 -12.02
N LEU A 15 25.50 6.06 -11.24
CA LEU A 15 26.19 4.78 -11.19
C LEU A 15 25.33 3.66 -11.78
N VAL A 16 25.88 2.89 -12.71
CA VAL A 16 25.28 1.66 -13.23
C VAL A 16 26.09 0.47 -12.72
N VAL A 17 25.44 -0.49 -12.07
CA VAL A 17 26.07 -1.70 -11.54
C VAL A 17 25.33 -2.94 -12.01
N GLN A 18 26.06 -3.89 -12.59
CA GLN A 18 25.57 -5.24 -12.82
C GLN A 18 25.98 -6.14 -11.64
N ALA A 19 25.03 -6.87 -11.07
CA ALA A 19 25.30 -7.80 -9.99
C ALA A 19 24.40 -9.05 -10.06
N GLY A 20 25.02 -10.23 -9.93
CA GLY A 20 24.34 -11.53 -9.96
C GLY A 20 23.34 -11.72 -8.81
N THR A 21 22.48 -12.73 -8.89
CA THR A 21 21.60 -13.12 -7.78
C THR A 21 22.44 -13.57 -6.57
N GLY A 22 21.96 -13.31 -5.36
CA GLY A 22 22.65 -13.72 -4.13
C GLY A 22 23.89 -12.89 -3.74
N THR A 23 24.37 -11.95 -4.56
CA THR A 23 25.59 -11.16 -4.27
C THR A 23 25.40 -10.03 -3.25
N GLY A 24 24.25 -9.97 -2.57
CA GLY A 24 23.97 -8.91 -1.59
C GLY A 24 23.63 -7.55 -2.19
N LYS A 25 23.10 -7.51 -3.43
CA LYS A 25 22.67 -6.27 -4.12
C LYS A 25 21.89 -5.32 -3.23
N SER A 26 20.88 -5.83 -2.52
CA SER A 26 20.02 -5.00 -1.71
C SER A 26 20.77 -4.29 -0.59
N LEU A 27 21.52 -5.03 0.23
CA LEU A 27 22.34 -4.44 1.28
C LEU A 27 23.37 -3.45 0.72
N ALA A 28 23.92 -3.75 -0.46
CA ALA A 28 24.92 -2.89 -1.07
C ALA A 28 24.38 -1.50 -1.47
N TYR A 29 23.10 -1.36 -1.82
CA TYR A 29 22.50 -0.02 -2.00
C TYR A 29 21.80 0.51 -0.74
N LEU A 30 21.23 -0.34 0.11
CA LEU A 30 20.48 0.08 1.31
C LEU A 30 21.38 0.64 2.40
N VAL A 31 22.55 0.03 2.66
CA VAL A 31 23.48 0.50 3.70
C VAL A 31 23.90 1.96 3.49
N PRO A 32 24.46 2.35 2.32
CA PRO A 32 24.82 3.74 2.08
C PRO A 32 23.60 4.67 1.98
N ALA A 33 22.47 4.19 1.43
CA ALA A 33 21.22 4.96 1.38
C ALA A 33 20.72 5.36 2.77
N VAL A 34 20.66 4.40 3.70
CA VAL A 34 20.22 4.62 5.08
C VAL A 34 21.20 5.51 5.82
N ALA A 35 22.51 5.28 5.68
CA ALA A 35 23.53 6.11 6.31
C ALA A 35 23.38 7.59 5.89
N ARG A 36 23.24 7.84 4.58
CA ARG A 36 23.00 9.18 4.03
C ARG A 36 21.70 9.78 4.54
N ALA A 37 20.61 9.02 4.50
CA ALA A 37 19.30 9.51 4.91
C ALA A 37 19.26 9.89 6.40
N VAL A 38 20.00 9.16 7.24
CA VAL A 38 20.09 9.47 8.65
C VAL A 38 21.03 10.64 8.93
N SER A 39 22.24 10.64 8.37
CA SER A 39 23.27 11.65 8.66
C SER A 39 22.95 13.03 8.07
N GLN A 40 22.34 13.09 6.89
CA GLN A 40 22.02 14.34 6.20
C GLN A 40 20.56 14.78 6.39
N GLY A 41 19.70 13.91 6.93
CA GLY A 41 18.27 14.20 7.09
C GLY A 41 17.49 14.28 5.76
N VAL A 42 18.06 13.77 4.66
CA VAL A 42 17.46 13.80 3.32
C VAL A 42 16.89 12.42 2.96
N PRO A 43 15.63 12.28 2.55
CA PRO A 43 15.07 10.99 2.18
C PRO A 43 15.75 10.40 0.94
N VAL A 44 16.00 9.09 0.95
CA VAL A 44 16.48 8.34 -0.23
C VAL A 44 15.35 7.46 -0.75
N VAL A 45 15.09 7.55 -2.05
CA VAL A 45 14.06 6.75 -2.73
C VAL A 45 14.70 5.51 -3.33
N VAL A 46 14.19 4.34 -2.97
CA VAL A 46 14.53 3.05 -3.58
C VAL A 46 13.37 2.62 -4.46
N SER A 47 13.62 2.46 -5.75
CA SER A 47 12.65 1.94 -6.71
C SER A 47 12.99 0.51 -7.11
N THR A 48 11.97 -0.34 -7.22
CA THR A 48 12.12 -1.75 -7.64
C THR A 48 11.05 -2.12 -8.65
N ALA A 49 11.28 -3.23 -9.36
CA ALA A 49 10.42 -3.64 -10.47
C ALA A 49 9.04 -4.17 -10.05
N THR A 50 8.90 -4.76 -8.85
CA THR A 50 7.67 -5.44 -8.44
C THR A 50 7.31 -5.18 -6.98
N LEU A 51 6.02 -5.28 -6.64
CA LEU A 51 5.54 -5.16 -5.26
C LEU A 51 6.14 -6.23 -4.34
N ALA A 52 6.37 -7.44 -4.85
CA ALA A 52 7.02 -8.51 -4.08
C ALA A 52 8.46 -8.15 -3.68
N LEU A 53 9.21 -7.48 -4.57
CA LEU A 53 10.55 -6.97 -4.25
C LEU A 53 10.48 -5.82 -3.23
N GLN A 54 9.47 -4.95 -3.32
CA GLN A 54 9.25 -3.91 -2.31
C GLN A 54 8.95 -4.52 -0.93
N ALA A 55 8.06 -5.52 -0.87
CA ALA A 55 7.72 -6.23 0.37
C ALA A 55 8.95 -6.92 0.97
N GLN A 56 9.78 -7.57 0.16
CA GLN A 56 11.04 -8.16 0.64
C GLN A 56 11.93 -7.11 1.32
N ILE A 57 12.06 -5.92 0.73
CA ILE A 57 12.86 -4.83 1.30
C ILE A 57 12.24 -4.34 2.62
N VAL A 58 10.94 -4.05 2.63
CA VAL A 58 10.24 -3.42 3.77
C VAL A 58 10.06 -4.37 4.95
N ASP A 59 9.72 -5.64 4.70
CA ASP A 59 9.33 -6.57 5.76
C ASP A 59 10.52 -7.38 6.29
N ARG A 60 11.64 -7.42 5.56
CA ARG A 60 12.80 -8.24 5.92
C ARG A 60 14.11 -7.47 5.94
N GLU A 61 14.46 -6.79 4.85
CA GLU A 61 15.81 -6.23 4.70
C GLU A 61 16.00 -4.94 5.52
N LEU A 62 15.06 -4.00 5.44
CA LEU A 62 15.09 -2.74 6.19
C LEU A 62 15.00 -2.94 7.70
N PRO A 63 14.12 -3.79 8.27
CA PRO A 63 14.11 -4.06 9.70
C PRO A 63 15.45 -4.61 10.20
N ARG A 64 16.02 -5.60 9.50
CA ARG A 64 17.32 -6.18 9.83
C ARG A 64 18.45 -5.16 9.74
N LEU A 65 18.45 -4.33 8.70
CA LEU A 65 19.44 -3.28 8.55
C LEU A 65 19.31 -2.25 9.68
N ALA A 66 18.09 -1.80 9.97
CA ALA A 66 17.80 -0.82 11.01
C ALA A 66 18.26 -1.32 12.39
N ASP A 67 17.99 -2.58 12.73
CA ASP A 67 18.47 -3.19 13.98
C ASP A 67 20.01 -3.25 14.02
N ALA A 68 20.65 -3.60 12.91
CA ALA A 68 22.11 -3.69 12.82
C ALA A 68 22.82 -2.33 12.95
N VAL A 69 22.18 -1.23 12.53
CA VAL A 69 22.81 0.11 12.48
C VAL A 69 22.27 1.09 13.51
N ALA A 70 21.20 0.78 14.25
CA ALA A 70 20.55 1.69 15.19
C ALA A 70 21.53 2.27 16.22
N GLY A 71 22.45 1.45 16.75
CA GLY A 71 23.47 1.91 17.70
C GLY A 71 24.57 2.79 17.11
N ARG A 72 24.64 2.93 15.79
CA ARG A 72 25.70 3.68 15.08
C ARG A 72 25.22 5.00 14.47
N LEU A 73 23.93 5.13 14.18
CA LEU A 73 23.40 6.25 13.38
C LEU A 73 22.74 7.37 14.21
N GLY A 74 22.86 7.35 15.54
CA GLY A 74 22.27 8.35 16.45
C GLY A 74 20.74 8.30 16.56
N ARG A 75 20.06 7.72 15.56
CA ARG A 75 18.63 7.38 15.58
C ARG A 75 18.36 6.14 14.75
N ARG A 76 17.25 5.45 15.05
CA ARG A 76 16.77 4.33 14.24
C ARG A 76 16.33 4.84 12.86
N PRO A 77 16.75 4.20 11.75
CA PRO A 77 16.22 4.48 10.43
C PRO A 77 14.71 4.27 10.38
N THR A 78 14.02 5.12 9.62
CA THR A 78 12.58 5.02 9.34
C THR A 78 12.38 4.91 7.83
N TRP A 79 11.31 4.27 7.41
CA TRP A 79 10.97 4.12 5.98
C TRP A 79 9.46 4.20 5.79
N GLN A 80 9.05 4.46 4.55
CA GLN A 80 7.66 4.43 4.12
C GLN A 80 7.55 3.70 2.78
N LEU A 81 6.46 2.96 2.61
CA LEU A 81 6.17 2.20 1.39
C LEU A 81 5.21 3.00 0.51
N VAL A 82 5.54 3.12 -0.78
CA VAL A 82 4.72 3.83 -1.76
C VAL A 82 4.32 2.87 -2.88
N LYS A 83 3.04 2.54 -2.94
CA LYS A 83 2.42 1.76 -4.02
C LYS A 83 1.46 2.62 -4.84
N GLY A 84 1.01 2.11 -5.99
CA GLY A 84 -0.07 2.74 -6.75
C GLY A 84 -1.40 2.74 -5.97
N ARG A 85 -2.27 3.73 -6.23
CA ARG A 85 -3.56 3.92 -5.51
C ARG A 85 -4.43 2.68 -5.41
N ARG A 86 -4.39 1.81 -6.42
CA ARG A 86 -5.15 0.55 -6.46
C ARG A 86 -4.74 -0.46 -5.37
N ASN A 87 -3.65 -0.22 -4.65
CA ASN A 87 -3.18 -1.09 -3.58
C ASN A 87 -3.53 -0.55 -2.20
N TYR A 88 -4.29 0.56 -2.13
CA TYR A 88 -4.75 1.14 -0.87
C TYR A 88 -6.26 1.30 -0.86
N LEU A 89 -6.85 1.24 0.33
CA LEU A 89 -8.23 1.64 0.53
C LEU A 89 -8.46 3.10 0.10
N CYS A 90 -9.61 3.37 -0.50
CA CYS A 90 -10.06 4.71 -0.79
C CYS A 90 -11.10 5.13 0.25
N VAL A 91 -10.70 6.02 1.16
CA VAL A 91 -11.57 6.52 2.23
C VAL A 91 -12.85 7.15 1.67
N HIS A 92 -12.74 7.91 0.57
CA HIS A 92 -13.92 8.51 -0.09
C HIS A 92 -14.90 7.46 -0.62
N LYS A 93 -14.38 6.38 -1.22
CA LYS A 93 -15.21 5.28 -1.74
C LYS A 93 -15.86 4.49 -0.60
N LEU A 94 -15.13 4.25 0.49
CA LEU A 94 -15.67 3.61 1.70
C LEU A 94 -16.79 4.44 2.34
N ALA A 95 -16.67 5.76 2.36
CA ALA A 95 -17.69 6.68 2.85
C ALA A 95 -18.92 6.82 1.91
N GLY A 96 -19.00 6.05 0.82
CA GLY A 96 -20.14 6.03 -0.11
C GLY A 96 -20.00 6.97 -1.33
N GLY A 97 -18.80 7.49 -1.61
CA GLY A 97 -18.60 8.55 -2.60
C GLY A 97 -17.98 8.15 -3.95
N PHE A 98 -18.72 7.57 -4.88
CA PHE A 98 -18.55 7.58 -6.34
C PHE A 98 -19.90 7.06 -6.87
N PRO A 99 -20.49 7.58 -7.97
CA PRO A 99 -21.75 7.04 -8.47
C PRO A 99 -21.58 5.54 -8.76
N GLU A 100 -22.54 4.74 -8.29
CA GLU A 100 -22.51 3.30 -8.51
C GLU A 100 -22.52 3.04 -10.02
N GLU A 101 -21.43 2.50 -10.57
CA GLU A 101 -21.52 1.74 -11.81
C GLU A 101 -22.52 0.61 -11.53
N GLU A 102 -23.52 0.42 -12.39
CA GLU A 102 -24.77 -0.38 -12.23
C GLU A 102 -24.62 -1.87 -11.78
N ASP A 103 -23.42 -2.29 -11.37
CA ASP A 103 -23.05 -3.64 -10.93
C ASP A 103 -22.98 -3.82 -9.40
N THR A 104 -23.37 -2.84 -8.58
CA THR A 104 -23.58 -2.95 -7.12
C THR A 104 -24.89 -3.67 -6.80
N LEU A 105 -24.97 -4.91 -7.27
CA LEU A 105 -26.07 -5.81 -7.02
C LEU A 105 -26.04 -6.34 -5.57
N PHE A 106 -26.21 -5.49 -4.55
CA PHE A 106 -26.84 -5.76 -3.22
C PHE A 106 -26.67 -4.55 -2.29
N ALA A 107 -27.78 -3.93 -1.91
CA ALA A 107 -27.86 -3.10 -0.71
C ALA A 107 -27.52 -3.95 0.53
N LEU A 108 -26.54 -3.52 1.32
CA LEU A 108 -26.31 -4.08 2.64
C LEU A 108 -27.47 -3.66 3.55
N PRO A 109 -28.12 -4.58 4.29
CA PRO A 109 -29.12 -4.20 5.27
C PRO A 109 -28.41 -3.52 6.44
N GLY A 110 -28.59 -2.20 6.63
CA GLY A 110 -28.17 -1.54 7.87
C GLY A 110 -27.92 -0.03 7.89
N SER A 111 -27.77 0.68 6.76
CA SER A 111 -27.65 2.15 6.78
C SER A 111 -28.95 2.79 6.33
N GLY A 112 -29.87 3.01 7.27
CA GLY A 112 -31.23 3.49 6.98
C GLY A 112 -31.30 4.98 6.58
N ALA A 113 -32.17 5.28 5.62
CA ALA A 113 -33.41 6.05 5.80
C ALA A 113 -34.24 5.97 4.50
N ASP A 114 -35.55 5.73 4.68
CA ASP A 114 -36.65 5.79 3.70
C ASP A 114 -36.79 4.67 2.65
N GLU A 115 -37.86 3.89 2.88
CA GLU A 115 -38.62 2.94 2.03
C GLU A 115 -37.88 2.03 1.02
N PRO A 116 -38.04 0.69 1.11
CA PRO A 116 -37.52 -0.22 0.11
C PRO A 116 -38.41 -0.21 -1.16
N PRO A 117 -37.87 0.04 -2.37
CA PRO A 117 -38.55 -0.36 -3.58
C PRO A 117 -38.63 -1.88 -3.61
N ALA A 118 -39.83 -2.41 -3.86
CA ALA A 118 -40.14 -3.83 -3.88
C ALA A 118 -39.20 -4.60 -4.84
N ALA A 119 -38.21 -5.29 -4.27
CA ALA A 119 -37.35 -6.20 -5.00
C ALA A 119 -38.08 -7.53 -5.23
N LYS A 120 -38.34 -7.84 -6.50
CA LYS A 120 -38.75 -9.18 -6.94
C LYS A 120 -37.58 -10.15 -6.75
N GLY A 121 -37.78 -11.14 -5.88
CA GLY A 121 -37.19 -12.48 -5.97
C GLY A 121 -35.69 -12.61 -5.66
N GLY A 122 -35.34 -12.64 -4.38
CA GLY A 122 -34.06 -13.16 -3.89
C GLY A 122 -34.17 -13.59 -2.43
N ASP A 123 -33.70 -14.81 -2.11
CA ASP A 123 -33.76 -15.40 -0.77
C ASP A 123 -32.96 -14.57 0.27
N PRO A 124 -33.58 -14.09 1.37
CA PRO A 124 -32.92 -13.25 2.38
C PRO A 124 -31.76 -13.92 3.14
N GLY A 125 -31.59 -15.24 3.01
CA GLY A 125 -30.67 -16.03 3.82
C GLY A 125 -29.23 -16.19 3.30
N THR A 126 -28.93 -15.81 2.05
CA THR A 126 -27.64 -16.16 1.44
C THR A 126 -26.83 -14.93 1.02
N VAL A 127 -26.12 -14.31 1.97
CA VAL A 127 -25.12 -13.27 1.64
C VAL A 127 -24.13 -13.88 0.64
N SER A 128 -24.01 -13.30 -0.55
CA SER A 128 -23.09 -13.79 -1.57
C SER A 128 -21.64 -13.80 -1.05
N ARG A 129 -20.78 -14.65 -1.62
CA ARG A 129 -19.34 -14.66 -1.26
C ARG A 129 -18.72 -13.26 -1.33
N LEU A 130 -19.10 -12.50 -2.38
CA LEU A 130 -18.67 -11.12 -2.58
C LEU A 130 -19.17 -10.22 -1.44
N GLY A 131 -20.44 -10.32 -1.06
CA GLY A 131 -21.01 -9.55 0.04
C GLY A 131 -20.26 -9.77 1.36
N ARG A 132 -19.91 -11.03 1.67
CA ARG A 132 -19.10 -11.34 2.87
C ARG A 132 -17.69 -10.74 2.81
N GLU A 133 -17.05 -10.76 1.64
CA GLU A 133 -15.74 -10.13 1.45
C GLU A 133 -15.81 -8.60 1.62
N ILE A 134 -16.87 -7.95 1.13
CA ILE A 134 -17.08 -6.50 1.28
C ILE A 134 -17.34 -6.11 2.73
N VAL A 135 -18.20 -6.84 3.44
CA VAL A 135 -18.45 -6.59 4.87
C VAL A 135 -17.15 -6.69 5.67
N ARG A 136 -16.34 -7.72 5.41
CA ARG A 136 -15.03 -7.87 6.05
C ARG A 136 -14.06 -6.74 5.69
N LEU A 137 -14.04 -6.28 4.44
CA LEU A 137 -13.20 -5.15 4.01
C LEU A 137 -13.57 -3.86 4.76
N ARG A 138 -14.86 -3.60 4.95
CA ARG A 138 -15.33 -2.42 5.68
C ARG A 138 -14.94 -2.48 7.16
N ALA A 139 -15.08 -3.64 7.80
CA ALA A 139 -14.62 -3.84 9.18
C ALA A 139 -13.09 -3.64 9.30
N TRP A 140 -12.31 -4.27 8.42
CA TRP A 140 -10.86 -4.11 8.41
C TRP A 140 -10.40 -2.68 8.13
N ALA A 141 -11.17 -1.91 7.35
CA ALA A 141 -10.86 -0.51 7.06
C ALA A 141 -10.86 0.39 8.30
N GLU A 142 -11.57 0.00 9.37
CA GLU A 142 -11.59 0.72 10.64
C GLU A 142 -10.39 0.40 11.54
N GLU A 143 -9.72 -0.74 11.30
CA GLU A 143 -8.62 -1.26 12.12
C GLU A 143 -7.23 -1.05 11.50
N THR A 144 -7.16 -0.85 10.18
CA THR A 144 -5.89 -0.76 9.45
C THR A 144 -5.22 0.61 9.57
N ASP A 145 -3.94 0.63 9.91
CA ASP A 145 -3.15 1.87 9.99
C ASP A 145 -2.82 2.46 8.60
N THR A 146 -2.66 1.59 7.60
CA THR A 146 -2.12 1.99 6.28
C THR A 146 -3.15 1.89 5.16
N GLY A 147 -4.16 1.03 5.34
CA GLY A 147 -5.08 0.65 4.26
C GLY A 147 -4.40 -0.10 3.11
N ASP A 148 -3.15 -0.56 3.25
CA ASP A 148 -2.43 -1.34 2.25
C ASP A 148 -3.06 -2.72 2.10
N ARG A 149 -3.43 -3.08 0.87
CA ARG A 149 -4.05 -4.35 0.51
C ARG A 149 -3.28 -5.55 1.07
N ASP A 150 -1.95 -5.51 1.06
CA ASP A 150 -1.14 -6.64 1.50
C ASP A 150 -1.23 -6.87 3.03
N GLY A 151 -1.72 -5.89 3.79
CA GLY A 151 -2.01 -6.02 5.22
C GLY A 151 -3.30 -6.79 5.53
N LEU A 152 -4.17 -7.02 4.54
CA LEU A 152 -5.41 -7.77 4.74
C LEU A 152 -5.17 -9.28 4.61
N VAL A 153 -5.20 -9.99 5.74
CA VAL A 153 -5.02 -11.45 5.79
C VAL A 153 -6.21 -12.14 6.47
N PRO A 154 -6.82 -13.17 5.85
CA PRO A 154 -6.58 -13.62 4.48
C PRO A 154 -7.15 -12.63 3.46
N GLY A 155 -6.50 -12.50 2.30
CA GLY A 155 -6.89 -11.55 1.26
C GLY A 155 -8.30 -11.76 0.70
N VAL A 156 -8.73 -10.83 -0.15
CA VAL A 156 -10.03 -10.86 -0.85
C VAL A 156 -9.85 -11.01 -2.36
N SER A 157 -10.95 -11.30 -3.05
CA SER A 157 -10.97 -11.25 -4.51
C SER A 157 -10.74 -9.83 -5.05
N GLU A 158 -10.21 -9.74 -6.27
CA GLU A 158 -10.11 -8.47 -7.01
C GLU A 158 -11.45 -7.75 -7.13
N ARG A 159 -12.54 -8.51 -7.31
CA ARG A 159 -13.88 -7.96 -7.46
C ARG A 159 -14.32 -7.24 -6.17
N ALA A 160 -14.06 -7.84 -5.01
CA ALA A 160 -14.32 -7.20 -3.72
C ALA A 160 -13.41 -5.99 -3.49
N TRP A 161 -12.11 -6.11 -3.79
CA TRP A 161 -11.16 -5.01 -3.61
C TRP A 161 -11.50 -3.76 -4.44
N ARG A 162 -11.96 -3.95 -5.68
CA ARG A 162 -12.42 -2.85 -6.54
C ARG A 162 -13.60 -2.07 -5.95
N GLN A 163 -14.37 -2.64 -5.01
CA GLN A 163 -15.47 -1.92 -4.35
C GLN A 163 -14.97 -0.87 -3.35
N VAL A 164 -13.75 -1.01 -2.83
CA VAL A 164 -13.23 -0.14 -1.74
C VAL A 164 -11.96 0.61 -2.13
N SER A 165 -11.41 0.37 -3.32
CA SER A 165 -10.21 1.00 -3.86
C SER A 165 -10.50 1.68 -5.21
N VAL A 166 -9.60 2.57 -5.63
CA VAL A 166 -9.67 3.26 -6.92
C VAL A 166 -8.36 3.15 -7.70
N SER A 167 -8.44 3.22 -9.02
CA SER A 167 -7.28 3.38 -9.88
C SER A 167 -6.72 4.81 -9.84
N ALA A 168 -5.55 5.02 -10.45
CA ALA A 168 -4.99 6.36 -10.60
C ALA A 168 -5.86 7.29 -11.48
N ARG A 169 -6.66 6.71 -12.39
CA ARG A 169 -7.55 7.45 -13.30
C ARG A 169 -8.88 7.81 -12.65
N GLU A 170 -9.40 6.93 -11.79
CA GLU A 170 -10.62 7.17 -11.01
C GLU A 170 -10.39 8.15 -9.86
N CYS A 171 -9.18 8.23 -9.32
CA CYS A 171 -8.93 9.06 -8.16
C CYS A 171 -9.09 10.56 -8.46
N LEU A 172 -9.93 11.23 -7.67
CA LEU A 172 -10.20 12.67 -7.77
C LEU A 172 -8.96 13.55 -7.58
N GLY A 173 -7.94 13.03 -6.88
CA GLY A 173 -6.69 13.73 -6.57
C GLY A 173 -6.77 14.61 -5.33
N ARG A 174 -5.61 14.95 -4.75
CA ARG A 174 -5.51 15.66 -3.45
C ARG A 174 -6.25 17.00 -3.42
N GLN A 175 -6.28 17.73 -4.53
CA GLN A 175 -6.88 19.06 -4.58
C GLN A 175 -8.42 19.04 -4.62
N ARG A 176 -9.03 17.92 -5.01
CA ARG A 176 -10.49 17.81 -5.23
C ARG A 176 -11.17 16.78 -4.35
N CYS A 177 -10.41 15.84 -3.81
CA CYS A 177 -10.95 14.78 -2.97
C CYS A 177 -11.35 15.36 -1.61
N PRO A 178 -12.60 15.16 -1.15
CA PRO A 178 -13.05 15.67 0.14
C PRO A 178 -12.40 14.97 1.35
N MET A 179 -11.69 13.86 1.10
CA MET A 179 -11.00 13.04 2.11
C MET A 179 -9.46 13.15 2.03
N ALA A 180 -8.92 14.23 1.45
CA ALA A 180 -7.49 14.39 1.12
C ALA A 180 -6.62 15.02 2.22
#